data_AF-A0A3A8N3D7-F1
#
_entry.id   AF-A0A3A8N3D7-F1
#
_cell.length_a   1.000
_cell.length_b   1.000
_cell.length_c   1.000
_cell.angle_alpha   90.00
_cell.angle_beta   90.00
_cell.angle_gamma   90.00
#
_symmetry.space_group_name_H-M   'P 1'
#
loop_
_entity.id
_entity.type
_entity.pdbx_description
1 polymer ?
#
loop_
_entity_poly.entity_id
_entity_poly.type
_entity_poly.pdbx_seq_one_letter_code
_entity_poly.pdbx_strand_id
1 'polypeptide(L)'
;MSAPNPIVGLGGRTDHIATVPHLDPSRLQLSPEEGTVLALVGRVERIDAVLSRSTLGEARTIAVLLSLRAKGAIVPARVVARTAPAAPVVDAAMSEEVDLEPEQKREIIDLERALDGMDHHAVLGVPRGATAAEVKQAYYNASRRFHPDRYFGKNLGSFRARLERIFKRLTDAQNALSRAEQRPPT
;
A
#
# COMPACT_ATOMS: atom_id res chain seq x y z
N MET A 1 0.70 6.95 26.76
CA MET A 1 1.25 6.99 25.37
C MET A 1 2.65 7.56 25.46
N SER A 2 3.69 6.72 25.50
CA SER A 2 5.09 7.19 25.57
C SER A 2 5.52 7.69 24.20
N ALA A 3 5.90 8.96 24.11
CA ALA A 3 6.45 9.53 22.89
C ALA A 3 7.72 8.74 22.47
N PRO A 4 7.88 8.41 21.19
CA PRO A 4 9.08 7.74 20.72
C PRO A 4 10.26 8.69 20.86
N ASN A 5 11.15 8.42 21.81
CA ASN A 5 12.35 9.22 22.02
C ASN A 5 13.19 9.21 20.73
N PRO A 6 13.43 10.36 20.08
CA PRO A 6 14.19 10.42 18.84
C PRO A 6 15.66 10.08 19.13
N ILE A 7 16.26 9.26 18.25
CA ILE A 7 17.68 8.96 18.29
C ILE A 7 18.39 10.01 17.45
N VAL A 8 19.17 10.87 18.11
CA VAL A 8 19.90 11.97 17.49
C VAL A 8 20.75 11.44 16.32
N GLY A 9 20.46 11.92 15.10
CA GLY A 9 21.16 11.51 13.88
C GLY A 9 20.52 10.37 13.08
N LEU A 10 19.65 9.55 13.66
CA LEU A 10 18.95 8.47 12.93
C LEU A 10 17.46 8.74 12.70
N GLY A 11 16.86 9.63 13.50
CA GLY A 11 15.44 9.94 13.45
C GLY A 11 14.67 9.31 14.61
N GLY A 12 13.35 9.23 14.48
CA GLY A 12 12.48 8.50 15.40
C GLY A 12 12.68 6.99 15.29
N ARG A 13 12.38 6.24 16.35
CA ARG A 13 12.51 4.76 16.34
C ARG A 13 11.64 4.07 15.29
N THR A 14 10.59 4.74 14.85
CA THR A 14 9.67 4.30 13.80
C THR A 14 10.13 4.67 12.40
N ASP A 15 11.22 5.45 12.27
CA ASP A 15 11.79 5.80 10.97
C ASP A 15 12.54 4.61 10.38
N HIS A 16 12.71 4.64 9.06
CA HIS A 16 13.42 3.60 8.33
C HIS A 16 14.85 4.05 8.03
N ILE A 17 15.73 3.06 7.95
CA ILE A 17 17.12 3.19 7.53
C ILE A 17 17.36 2.25 6.35
N ALA A 18 18.16 2.70 5.39
CA ALA A 18 18.50 1.91 4.21
C ALA A 18 20.01 1.79 4.08
N THR A 19 20.47 0.66 3.56
CA THR A 19 21.86 0.51 3.16
C THR A 19 22.11 1.27 1.87
N VAL A 20 23.26 1.93 1.78
CA VAL A 20 23.66 2.62 0.55
C VAL A 20 23.88 1.58 -0.58
N PRO A 21 23.25 1.74 -1.75
CA PRO A 21 23.43 0.81 -2.87
C PRO A 21 24.87 0.84 -3.40
N HIS A 22 25.36 -0.30 -3.90
CA HIS A 22 26.73 -0.47 -4.43
C HIS A 22 27.84 -0.24 -3.39
N LEU A 23 27.52 -0.42 -2.11
CA LEU A 23 28.50 -0.39 -1.04
C LEU A 23 29.53 -1.51 -1.22
N ASP A 24 30.81 -1.16 -1.25
CA ASP A 24 31.89 -2.14 -1.12
C ASP A 24 32.23 -2.30 0.37
N PRO A 25 31.79 -3.39 1.03
CA PRO A 25 32.03 -3.59 2.46
C PRO A 25 33.52 -3.68 2.80
N SER A 26 34.37 -4.05 1.83
CA SER A 26 35.83 -4.15 1.98
C SER A 26 36.47 -2.78 2.18
N ARG A 27 35.85 -1.70 1.65
CA ARG A 27 36.35 -0.33 1.79
C ARG A 27 36.02 0.32 3.13
N LEU A 28 35.01 -0.18 3.83
CA LEU A 28 34.49 0.45 5.05
C LEU A 28 35.09 -0.05 6.36
N GLN A 29 35.93 -1.09 6.31
CA GLN A 29 36.55 -1.71 7.49
C GLN A 29 35.51 -1.92 8.61
N LEU A 30 34.45 -2.67 8.29
CA LEU A 30 33.37 -2.93 9.22
C LEU A 30 33.82 -3.91 10.31
N SER A 31 33.48 -3.62 11.55
CA SER A 31 33.63 -4.58 12.64
C SER A 31 32.65 -5.75 12.49
N PRO A 32 32.88 -6.90 13.16
CA PRO A 32 31.92 -8.01 13.17
C PRO A 32 30.52 -7.60 13.67
N GLU A 33 30.46 -6.70 14.66
CA GLU A 33 29.19 -6.15 15.18
C GLU A 33 28.50 -5.27 14.14
N GLU A 34 29.26 -4.42 13.44
CA GLU A 34 28.76 -3.57 12.34
C GLU A 34 28.24 -4.39 11.17
N GLY A 35 28.95 -5.44 10.77
CA GLY A 35 28.52 -6.34 9.71
C GLY A 35 27.22 -7.08 10.07
N THR A 36 27.09 -7.51 11.33
CA THR A 36 25.89 -8.18 11.83
C THR A 36 24.69 -7.23 11.81
N VAL A 37 24.84 -6.01 12.33
CA VAL A 37 23.75 -5.03 12.33
C VAL A 37 23.42 -4.57 10.92
N LEU A 38 24.40 -4.38 10.03
CA LEU A 38 24.17 -4.04 8.64
C LEU A 38 23.38 -5.14 7.90
N ALA A 39 23.65 -6.41 8.19
CA ALA A 39 22.89 -7.54 7.65
C ALA A 39 21.43 -7.54 8.14
N LEU A 40 21.17 -7.10 9.38
CA LEU A 40 19.80 -6.93 9.90
C LEU A 40 19.04 -5.80 9.19
N VAL A 41 19.73 -4.74 8.76
CA VAL A 41 19.13 -3.65 7.97
C VAL A 41 18.77 -4.11 6.56
N GLY A 42 19.55 -5.01 5.96
CA GLY A 42 19.26 -5.57 4.65
C GLY A 42 19.29 -4.50 3.55
N ARG A 43 18.17 -4.26 2.87
CA ARG A 43 18.03 -3.18 1.87
C ARG A 43 17.45 -1.90 2.51
N VAL A 44 16.41 -2.08 3.32
CA VAL A 44 15.64 -1.06 4.03
C VAL A 44 14.97 -1.74 5.22
N GLU A 45 15.03 -1.15 6.41
CA GLU A 45 14.39 -1.69 7.61
C GLU A 45 14.02 -0.57 8.60
N ARG A 46 13.08 -0.83 9.52
CA ARG A 46 12.75 0.11 10.63
C ARG A 46 13.73 0.01 11.78
N ILE A 47 14.03 1.14 12.41
CA ILE A 47 14.98 1.20 13.53
C ILE A 47 14.52 0.29 14.69
N ASP A 48 13.25 0.35 15.11
CA ASP A 48 12.72 -0.51 16.17
C ASP A 48 12.80 -2.02 15.85
N ALA A 49 12.60 -2.40 14.58
CA ALA A 49 12.72 -3.77 14.12
C ALA A 49 14.18 -4.26 14.20
N VAL A 50 15.15 -3.43 13.80
CA VAL A 50 16.58 -3.74 13.96
C VAL A 50 16.95 -3.87 15.44
N LEU A 51 16.48 -2.96 16.29
CA LEU A 51 16.73 -3.01 17.73
C LEU A 51 16.15 -4.27 18.37
N SER A 52 14.97 -4.71 17.93
CA SER A 52 14.30 -5.91 18.45
C SER A 52 14.96 -7.21 18.00
N ARG A 53 15.58 -7.22 16.81
CA ARG A 53 16.23 -8.40 16.20
C ARG A 53 17.71 -8.53 16.57
N SER A 54 18.32 -7.45 17.02
CA SER A 54 19.73 -7.42 17.42
C SER A 54 19.95 -8.10 18.76
N THR A 55 20.93 -9.00 18.81
CA THR A 55 21.34 -9.67 20.06
C THR A 55 22.28 -8.81 20.91
N LEU A 56 22.73 -7.65 20.40
CA LEU A 56 23.71 -6.77 21.06
C LEU A 56 23.10 -5.90 22.18
N GLY A 57 21.77 -5.92 22.32
CA GLY A 57 21.04 -5.02 23.20
C GLY A 57 20.87 -3.63 22.59
N GLU A 58 19.90 -2.88 23.11
CA GLU A 58 19.39 -1.67 22.46
C GLU A 58 20.46 -0.57 22.34
N ALA A 59 21.09 -0.17 23.45
CA ALA A 59 22.06 0.92 23.46
C ALA A 59 23.27 0.64 22.55
N ARG A 60 23.76 -0.62 22.55
CA ARG A 60 24.89 -1.03 21.71
C ARG A 60 24.49 -1.06 20.23
N THR A 61 23.28 -1.54 19.91
CA THR A 61 22.76 -1.55 18.54
C THR A 61 22.60 -0.12 18.00
N ILE A 62 22.11 0.82 18.83
CA ILE A 62 22.04 2.24 18.47
C ILE A 62 23.43 2.80 18.15
N ALA A 63 24.43 2.51 18.99
CA ALA A 63 25.81 2.96 18.76
C ALA A 63 26.37 2.41 17.44
N VAL A 64 26.11 1.14 17.13
CA VAL A 64 26.53 0.51 15.88
C VAL A 64 25.83 1.15 14.67
N LEU A 65 24.52 1.41 14.76
CA LEU A 65 23.78 2.12 13.71
C LEU A 65 24.34 3.53 13.46
N LEU A 66 24.70 4.26 14.52
CA LEU A 66 25.34 5.57 14.40
C LEU A 66 26.72 5.49 13.73
N SER A 67 27.52 4.48 14.09
CA SER A 67 28.82 4.21 13.45
C SER A 67 28.66 3.89 11.96
N LEU A 68 27.71 3.01 11.61
CA LEU A 68 27.39 2.67 10.22
C LEU A 68 26.95 3.91 9.43
N ARG A 69 26.18 4.81 10.03
CA ARG A 69 25.79 6.08 9.40
C ARG A 69 26.99 6.99 9.20
N ALA A 70 27.87 7.12 10.19
CA ALA A 70 29.08 7.94 10.08
C ALA A 70 30.03 7.42 8.99
N LYS A 71 30.07 6.08 8.81
CA LYS A 71 30.80 5.41 7.74
C LYS A 71 30.09 5.46 6.38
N GLY A 72 28.90 6.05 6.29
CA GLY A 72 28.13 6.12 5.05
C GLY A 72 27.59 4.77 4.57
N ALA A 73 27.56 3.75 5.42
CA ALA A 73 27.01 2.44 5.10
C ALA A 73 25.47 2.44 5.10
N ILE A 74 24.87 3.29 5.94
CA ILE A 74 23.42 3.46 6.04
C ILE A 74 23.02 4.92 5.95
N VAL A 75 21.83 5.17 5.44
CA VAL A 75 21.20 6.49 5.37
C VAL A 75 19.79 6.44 5.94
N PRO A 76 19.31 7.52 6.58
CA PRO A 76 17.89 7.65 6.89
C PRO A 76 17.08 7.55 5.60
N ALA A 77 16.20 6.57 5.55
CA ALA A 77 15.29 6.38 4.43
C ALA A 77 13.92 6.83 4.88
N ARG A 78 13.42 7.94 4.33
CA ARG A 78 11.97 8.15 4.30
C ARG A 78 11.40 7.15 3.31
N VAL A 79 11.07 5.97 3.82
CA VAL A 79 10.21 5.05 3.08
C VAL A 79 8.87 5.75 3.01
N VAL A 80 8.61 6.42 1.88
CA VAL A 80 7.24 6.65 1.44
C VAL A 80 6.67 5.25 1.29
N ALA A 81 5.94 4.81 2.31
CA ALA A 81 5.31 3.51 2.31
C ALA A 81 4.59 3.37 0.97
N ARG A 82 5.10 2.50 0.10
CA ARG A 82 4.23 1.86 -0.88
C ARG A 82 3.36 0.95 -0.03
N THR A 83 2.23 1.52 0.40
CA THR A 83 1.29 0.91 1.32
C THR A 83 0.90 -0.46 0.80
N ALA A 84 1.31 -1.52 1.51
CA ALA A 84 0.67 -2.81 1.39
C ALA A 84 -0.74 -2.70 2.02
N PRO A 85 -1.79 -3.27 1.41
CA PRO A 85 -3.15 -3.11 1.89
C PRO A 85 -3.44 -4.10 3.03
N ALA A 86 -3.60 -3.59 4.25
CA ALA A 86 -4.33 -4.26 5.31
C ALA A 86 -4.95 -3.20 6.25
N ALA A 87 -6.27 -3.26 6.37
CA ALA A 87 -7.19 -2.37 7.07
C ALA A 87 -6.87 -2.07 8.56
N PRO A 88 -7.43 -0.99 9.18
CA PRO A 88 -8.63 -0.26 8.75
C PRO A 88 -8.42 1.25 8.52
N VAL A 89 -8.80 1.70 7.32
CA VAL A 89 -8.94 3.12 6.93
C VAL A 89 -10.39 3.60 7.08
N VAL A 90 -11.14 3.01 8.01
CA VAL A 90 -12.32 3.67 8.58
C VAL A 90 -11.72 4.53 9.70
N ASP A 91 -11.57 5.85 9.60
CA ASP A 91 -12.55 6.86 9.21
C ASP A 91 -11.91 8.16 8.67
N ALA A 92 -10.65 8.18 8.25
CA ALA A 92 -10.03 9.43 7.77
C ALA A 92 -10.72 9.99 6.50
N ALA A 93 -11.19 9.12 5.60
CA ALA A 93 -11.94 9.54 4.41
C ALA A 93 -13.41 9.88 4.73
N MET A 94 -13.99 9.31 5.79
CA MET A 94 -15.33 9.71 6.24
C MET A 94 -15.31 11.13 6.79
N SER A 95 -14.21 11.53 7.43
CA SER A 95 -13.96 12.90 7.90
C SER A 95 -13.57 13.90 6.81
N GLU A 96 -13.42 13.48 5.55
CA GLU A 96 -13.05 14.38 4.45
C GLU A 96 -14.24 15.25 4.03
N GLU A 97 -14.06 16.56 4.02
CA GLU A 97 -15.06 17.52 3.52
C GLU A 97 -15.09 17.49 1.99
N VAL A 98 -15.97 16.64 1.45
CA VAL A 98 -16.21 16.43 0.02
C VAL A 98 -17.71 16.51 -0.27
N ASP A 99 -18.07 16.83 -1.51
CA ASP A 99 -19.44 17.01 -1.99
C ASP A 99 -20.14 15.66 -2.27
N LEU A 100 -20.01 14.72 -1.32
CA LEU A 100 -20.63 13.41 -1.31
C LEU A 100 -21.42 13.21 -0.03
N GLU A 101 -22.61 12.64 -0.16
CA GLU A 101 -23.41 12.24 1.00
C GLU A 101 -22.67 11.16 1.82
N PRO A 102 -22.81 11.14 3.16
CA PRO A 102 -22.16 10.15 4.02
C PRO A 102 -22.44 8.70 3.59
N GLU A 103 -23.65 8.40 3.13
CA GLU A 103 -24.06 7.10 2.63
C GLU A 103 -23.31 6.72 1.34
N GLN A 104 -23.12 7.68 0.44
CA GLN A 104 -22.35 7.47 -0.79
C GLN A 104 -20.87 7.25 -0.49
N LYS A 105 -20.30 8.00 0.46
CA LYS A 105 -18.92 7.78 0.91
C LYS A 105 -18.76 6.34 1.40
N ARG A 106 -19.68 5.88 2.24
CA ARG A 106 -19.68 4.53 2.79
C ARG A 106 -19.83 3.47 1.70
N GLU A 107 -20.77 3.63 0.76
CA GLU A 107 -20.95 2.70 -0.37
C GLU A 107 -19.68 2.56 -1.21
N ILE A 108 -18.99 3.67 -1.53
CA ILE A 108 -17.74 3.67 -2.30
C ILE A 108 -16.63 2.94 -1.53
N ILE A 109 -16.49 3.20 -0.23
CA ILE A 109 -15.46 2.58 0.62
C ILE A 109 -15.70 1.07 0.74
N ASP A 110 -16.94 0.67 1.03
CA ASP A 110 -17.31 -0.72 1.22
C ASP A 110 -17.15 -1.51 -0.08
N LEU A 111 -17.57 -0.93 -1.21
CA LEU A 111 -17.40 -1.55 -2.52
C LEU A 111 -15.91 -1.69 -2.88
N GLU A 112 -15.11 -0.62 -2.74
CA GLU A 112 -13.68 -0.67 -3.06
C GLU A 112 -12.95 -1.76 -2.28
N ARG A 113 -13.24 -1.90 -0.99
CA ARG A 113 -12.68 -2.97 -0.16
C ARG A 113 -13.14 -4.36 -0.61
N ALA A 114 -14.42 -4.51 -0.96
CA ALA A 114 -14.98 -5.79 -1.34
C ALA A 114 -14.42 -6.30 -2.68
N LEU A 115 -14.11 -5.39 -3.60
CA LEU A 115 -13.61 -5.69 -4.95
C LEU A 115 -12.28 -6.45 -4.98
N ASP A 116 -11.41 -6.26 -4.00
CA ASP A 116 -10.11 -6.95 -3.91
C ASP A 116 -10.25 -8.46 -3.66
N GLY A 117 -11.36 -8.90 -3.05
CA GLY A 117 -11.63 -10.31 -2.76
C GLY A 117 -12.64 -10.97 -3.71
N MET A 118 -13.23 -10.22 -4.64
CA MET A 118 -14.32 -10.70 -5.50
C MET A 118 -13.82 -11.21 -6.86
N ASP A 119 -14.40 -12.33 -7.31
CA ASP A 119 -14.28 -12.82 -8.69
C ASP A 119 -14.94 -11.86 -9.70
N HIS A 120 -14.54 -11.92 -10.97
CA HIS A 120 -15.10 -11.06 -12.03
C HIS A 120 -16.65 -11.09 -12.12
N HIS A 121 -17.24 -12.26 -11.91
CA HIS A 121 -18.70 -12.42 -11.87
C HIS A 121 -19.33 -11.64 -10.70
N ALA A 122 -18.73 -11.76 -9.51
CA ALA A 122 -19.20 -11.07 -8.31
C ALA A 122 -18.98 -9.55 -8.41
N VAL A 123 -17.87 -9.11 -9.01
CA VAL A 123 -17.57 -7.69 -9.30
C VAL A 123 -18.69 -7.04 -10.13
N LEU A 124 -19.22 -7.75 -11.13
CA LEU A 124 -20.31 -7.26 -11.96
C LEU A 124 -21.71 -7.61 -11.41
N GLY A 125 -21.79 -8.39 -10.33
CA GLY A 125 -23.07 -8.86 -9.78
C GLY A 125 -23.82 -9.82 -10.70
N VAL A 126 -23.11 -10.61 -11.51
CA VAL A 126 -23.68 -11.57 -12.46
C VAL A 126 -23.40 -13.02 -12.03
N PRO A 127 -24.25 -14.00 -12.39
CA PRO A 127 -24.00 -15.41 -12.10
C PRO A 127 -22.82 -15.98 -12.92
N ARG A 128 -22.25 -17.10 -12.45
CA ARG A 128 -21.09 -17.82 -13.08
C ARG A 128 -21.39 -18.50 -14.43
N GLY A 129 -22.45 -18.09 -15.12
CA GLY A 129 -22.83 -18.54 -16.45
C GLY A 129 -23.57 -17.45 -17.24
N ALA A 130 -23.36 -16.19 -16.85
CA ALA A 130 -23.98 -15.05 -17.50
C ALA A 130 -23.43 -14.90 -18.93
N THR A 131 -24.35 -14.66 -19.86
CA THR A 131 -24.04 -14.38 -21.26
C THR A 131 -23.34 -13.03 -21.42
N ALA A 132 -22.62 -12.82 -22.52
CA ALA A 132 -21.91 -11.56 -22.81
C ALA A 132 -22.87 -10.37 -22.84
N ALA A 133 -24.12 -10.58 -23.23
CA ALA A 133 -25.17 -9.56 -23.18
C ALA A 133 -25.49 -9.15 -21.74
N GLU A 134 -25.67 -10.12 -20.83
CA GLU A 134 -25.92 -9.87 -19.41
C GLU A 134 -24.72 -9.22 -18.73
N VAL A 135 -23.52 -9.69 -19.02
CA VAL A 135 -22.25 -9.14 -18.52
C VAL A 135 -22.11 -7.67 -18.96
N LYS A 136 -22.33 -7.38 -20.26
CA LYS A 136 -22.31 -6.01 -20.80
C LYS A 136 -23.36 -5.11 -20.17
N GLN A 137 -24.57 -5.62 -19.95
CA GLN A 137 -25.65 -4.85 -19.31
C GLN A 137 -25.32 -4.54 -17.85
N ALA A 138 -24.78 -5.51 -17.11
CA ALA A 138 -24.36 -5.33 -15.73
C ALA A 138 -23.21 -4.32 -15.61
N TYR A 139 -22.21 -4.43 -16.48
CA TYR A 139 -21.12 -3.46 -16.59
C TYR A 139 -21.64 -2.05 -16.90
N TYR A 140 -22.56 -1.90 -17.86
CA TYR A 140 -23.13 -0.58 -18.20
C TYR A 140 -23.87 0.05 -17.01
N ASN A 141 -24.65 -0.75 -16.27
CA ASN A 141 -25.37 -0.30 -15.09
C ASN A 141 -24.41 0.12 -13.95
N ALA A 142 -23.39 -0.69 -13.67
CA ALA A 142 -22.39 -0.41 -12.64
C ALA A 142 -21.51 0.80 -13.02
N SER A 143 -21.06 0.86 -14.26
CA SER A 143 -20.31 1.97 -14.84
C SER A 143 -21.04 3.29 -14.61
N ARG A 144 -22.32 3.40 -14.96
CA ARG A 144 -23.11 4.63 -14.76
C ARG A 144 -23.23 5.06 -13.29
N ARG A 145 -23.25 4.11 -12.35
CA ARG A 145 -23.33 4.41 -10.91
C ARG A 145 -22.00 4.91 -10.35
N PHE A 146 -20.90 4.29 -10.76
CA PHE A 146 -19.57 4.55 -10.21
C PHE A 146 -18.66 5.37 -11.13
N HIS A 147 -19.19 5.96 -12.20
CA HIS A 147 -18.40 6.79 -13.12
C HIS A 147 -17.97 8.09 -12.43
N PRO A 148 -16.66 8.45 -12.44
CA PRO A 148 -16.18 9.68 -11.82
C PRO A 148 -16.77 10.95 -12.46
N ASP A 149 -17.11 10.89 -13.75
CA ASP A 149 -17.71 12.01 -14.50
C ASP A 149 -19.14 12.36 -14.02
N ARG A 150 -19.83 11.45 -13.32
CA ARG A 150 -21.13 11.76 -12.69
C ARG A 150 -21.01 12.84 -11.61
N TYR A 151 -19.79 13.10 -11.17
CA TYR A 151 -19.43 14.06 -10.13
C TYR A 151 -18.57 15.19 -10.71
N PHE A 152 -18.67 15.46 -12.02
CA PHE A 152 -17.98 16.58 -12.65
C PHE A 152 -18.35 17.90 -11.94
N GLY A 153 -17.34 18.68 -11.57
CA GLY A 153 -17.50 19.93 -10.82
C GLY A 153 -17.71 19.79 -9.30
N LYS A 154 -17.71 18.56 -8.76
CA LYS A 154 -17.78 18.31 -7.30
C LYS A 154 -16.39 18.10 -6.70
N ASN A 155 -16.19 18.57 -5.47
CA ASN A 155 -15.01 18.21 -4.68
C ASN A 155 -15.15 16.77 -4.21
N LEU A 156 -14.42 15.86 -4.86
CA LEU A 156 -14.39 14.44 -4.49
C LEU A 156 -13.21 14.07 -3.58
N GLY A 157 -12.22 14.95 -3.46
CA GLY A 157 -11.01 14.66 -2.70
C GLY A 157 -10.42 13.27 -3.00
N SER A 158 -10.15 12.48 -1.95
CA SER A 158 -9.61 11.11 -2.07
C SER A 158 -10.57 10.11 -2.73
N PHE A 159 -11.88 10.40 -2.79
CA PHE A 159 -12.88 9.50 -3.38
C PHE A 159 -12.77 9.42 -4.90
N ARG A 160 -12.19 10.42 -5.57
CA ARG A 160 -11.94 10.34 -7.02
C ARG A 160 -11.08 9.11 -7.36
N ALA A 161 -9.96 8.96 -6.67
CA ALA A 161 -9.05 7.83 -6.89
C ALA A 161 -9.67 6.47 -6.49
N ARG A 162 -10.64 6.46 -5.57
CA ARG A 162 -11.41 5.25 -5.22
C ARG A 162 -12.38 4.89 -6.34
N LEU A 163 -13.13 5.86 -6.86
CA LEU A 163 -14.03 5.66 -8.00
C LEU A 163 -13.28 5.18 -9.24
N GLU A 164 -12.11 5.75 -9.53
CA GLU A 164 -11.27 5.30 -10.65
C GLU A 164 -10.81 3.84 -10.49
N ARG A 165 -10.47 3.39 -9.27
CA ARG A 165 -10.13 1.99 -8.98
C ARG A 165 -11.32 1.05 -9.17
N ILE A 166 -12.49 1.42 -8.64
CA ILE A 166 -13.74 0.67 -8.82
C ILE A 166 -14.05 0.52 -10.31
N PHE A 167 -14.01 1.62 -11.05
CA PHE A 167 -14.29 1.65 -12.48
C PHE A 167 -13.34 0.76 -13.28
N LYS A 168 -12.04 0.82 -12.96
CA LYS A 168 -11.04 -0.05 -13.59
C LYS A 168 -11.34 -1.53 -13.33
N ARG A 169 -11.66 -1.90 -12.09
CA ARG A 169 -12.00 -3.29 -11.74
C ARG A 169 -13.24 -3.80 -12.47
N LEU A 170 -14.29 -2.96 -12.60
CA LEU A 170 -15.48 -3.27 -13.40
C LEU A 170 -15.11 -3.53 -14.87
N THR A 171 -14.26 -2.68 -15.45
CA THR A 171 -13.78 -2.81 -16.83
C THR A 171 -12.98 -4.09 -17.03
N ASP A 172 -12.06 -4.40 -16.10
CA ASP A 172 -11.25 -5.61 -16.13
C ASP A 172 -12.14 -6.87 -16.05
N ALA A 173 -13.14 -6.86 -15.17
CA ALA A 173 -14.11 -7.95 -15.05
C ALA A 173 -14.92 -8.17 -16.34
N GLN A 174 -15.44 -7.10 -16.95
CA GLN A 174 -16.15 -7.16 -18.23
C GLN A 174 -15.28 -7.77 -19.33
N ASN A 175 -14.04 -7.30 -19.43
CA ASN A 175 -13.10 -7.77 -20.46
C ASN A 175 -12.73 -9.24 -20.25
N ALA A 176 -12.50 -9.67 -19.01
CA ALA A 176 -12.17 -11.05 -18.68
C ALA A 176 -13.32 -12.01 -19.02
N LEU A 177 -14.55 -11.65 -18.64
CA LEU A 177 -15.74 -12.48 -18.90
C LEU A 177 -16.11 -12.52 -20.38
N SER A 178 -16.03 -11.39 -21.08
CA SER A 178 -16.29 -11.34 -22.53
C SER A 178 -15.30 -12.19 -23.33
N ARG A 179 -14.04 -12.28 -22.89
CA ARG A 179 -13.02 -13.15 -23.51
C ARG A 179 -13.22 -14.62 -23.19
N ALA A 180 -13.69 -14.94 -21.98
CA ALA A 180 -13.95 -16.32 -21.57
C ALA A 180 -15.07 -16.96 -22.40
N GLU A 181 -16.15 -16.22 -22.70
CA GLU A 181 -17.22 -16.72 -23.58
C GLU A 181 -16.78 -16.92 -25.04
N GLN A 182 -15.88 -16.06 -25.55
CA GLN A 182 -15.37 -16.19 -26.91
C GLN A 182 -14.46 -17.41 -27.11
N ARG A 183 -14.01 -18.04 -26.02
CA ARG A 183 -13.15 -19.22 -26.07
C ARG A 183 -14.02 -20.44 -25.78
N PRO A 184 -14.58 -21.10 -26.81
CA PRO A 184 -15.41 -22.28 -26.60
C PRO A 184 -14.61 -23.37 -25.87
N PRO A 185 -15.24 -24.19 -25.01
CA PRO A 185 -14.59 -25.33 -24.40
C PRO A 185 -14.08 -26.26 -25.51
N THR A 186 -12.80 -26.63 -25.43
CA THR A 186 -12.16 -27.61 -26.32
C THR A 186 -12.51 -29.02 -25.87
#